data_AF-D9SG70-F1
#
_entry.id   AF-D9SG70-F1
#
_cell.length_a   1.000
_cell.length_b   1.000
_cell.length_c   1.000
_cell.angle_alpha   90.00
_cell.angle_beta   90.00
_cell.angle_gamma   90.00
#
_symmetry.space_group_name_H-M   'P 1'
#
loop_
_entity.id
_entity.type
_entity.pdbx_description
1 polymer ?
#
loop_
_entity_poly.entity_id
_entity_poly.type
_entity_poly.pdbx_seq_one_letter_code
_entity_poly.pdbx_strand_id
1 'polypeptide(L)'
;MPMHETFFATIFAILACMVLVWFVLVKILFSRLESSHPAKYEAMGSPSLFLRNSPAGTFALLKFLVAREHKILNDGSLSKLSDAMLAFLLIYLVLFLALFFSIISQVAPHAS
;
A
#
# COMPACT_ATOMS: atom_id res chain seq x y z
N MET A 1 -30.08 0.40 -16.04
CA MET A 1 -29.51 1.03 -14.83
C MET A 1 -28.01 1.24 -15.07
N PRO A 2 -27.52 2.45 -15.41
CA PRO A 2 -26.09 2.68 -15.68
C PRO A 2 -25.27 3.17 -14.47
N MET A 3 -25.93 3.74 -13.45
CA MET A 3 -25.25 4.40 -12.32
C MET A 3 -24.35 3.46 -11.49
N HIS A 4 -24.74 2.19 -11.33
CA HIS A 4 -23.95 1.23 -10.56
C HIS A 4 -22.69 0.82 -11.32
N GLU A 5 -22.80 0.54 -12.61
CA GLU A 5 -21.67 0.16 -13.47
C GLU A 5 -20.61 1.27 -13.52
N THR A 6 -21.03 2.53 -13.69
CA THR A 6 -20.11 3.68 -13.67
C THR A 6 -19.44 3.87 -12.32
N PHE A 7 -20.15 3.64 -11.22
CA PHE A 7 -19.58 3.75 -9.87
C PHE A 7 -18.50 2.67 -9.65
N PHE A 8 -18.79 1.41 -9.99
CA PHE A 8 -17.83 0.32 -9.89
C PHE A 8 -16.59 0.54 -10.74
N ALA A 9 -16.77 0.89 -12.01
CA ALA A 9 -15.66 1.17 -12.92
C ALA A 9 -14.79 2.33 -12.42
N THR A 10 -15.41 3.39 -11.87
CA THR A 10 -14.69 4.54 -11.32
C THR A 10 -13.86 4.16 -10.09
N ILE A 11 -14.45 3.48 -9.10
CA ILE A 11 -13.72 3.05 -7.90
C ILE A 11 -12.62 2.05 -8.26
N PHE A 12 -12.89 1.12 -9.17
CA PHE A 12 -11.88 0.17 -9.66
C PHE A 12 -10.71 0.89 -10.34
N ALA A 13 -10.98 1.86 -11.22
CA ALA A 13 -9.95 2.65 -11.88
C ALA A 13 -9.11 3.46 -10.87
N ILE A 14 -9.77 4.06 -9.86
CA ILE A 14 -9.07 4.75 -8.76
C ILE A 14 -8.14 3.80 -8.01
N LEU A 15 -8.65 2.63 -7.59
CA LEU A 15 -7.86 1.61 -6.90
C LEU A 15 -6.67 1.13 -7.76
N ALA A 16 -6.88 0.89 -9.05
CA ALA A 16 -5.83 0.50 -9.99
C ALA A 16 -4.74 1.57 -10.10
N CYS A 17 -5.12 2.84 -10.23
CA CYS A 17 -4.18 3.97 -10.21
C CYS A 17 -3.43 4.07 -8.88
N MET A 18 -4.11 3.83 -7.74
CA MET A 18 -3.48 3.84 -6.43
C MET A 18 -2.38 2.77 -6.31
N VAL A 19 -2.56 1.59 -6.91
CA VAL A 19 -1.53 0.55 -6.95
C VAL A 19 -0.28 1.03 -7.69
N LEU A 20 -0.43 1.75 -8.81
CA LEU A 20 0.72 2.33 -9.53
C LEU A 20 1.46 3.35 -8.66
N VAL A 21 0.71 4.23 -7.99
CA VAL A 21 1.27 5.21 -7.04
C VAL A 21 1.99 4.51 -5.88
N TRP A 22 1.44 3.43 -5.35
CA TRP A 22 2.06 2.62 -4.30
C TRP A 22 3.44 2.12 -4.71
N PHE A 23 3.58 1.54 -5.91
CA PHE A 23 4.87 1.07 -6.41
C PHE A 23 5.91 2.21 -6.52
N VAL A 24 5.49 3.40 -6.96
CA VAL A 24 6.37 4.57 -7.01
C VAL A 24 6.82 4.97 -5.60
N LEU A 25 5.89 5.05 -4.64
CA LEU A 25 6.20 5.38 -3.25
C LEU A 25 7.15 4.37 -2.60
N VAL A 26 6.94 3.08 -2.83
CA VAL A 26 7.83 2.01 -2.34
C VAL A 26 9.23 2.15 -2.93
N LYS A 27 9.35 2.44 -4.23
CA LYS A 27 10.64 2.68 -4.87
C LYS A 27 11.38 3.86 -4.22
N ILE A 28 10.66 4.96 -3.97
CA ILE A 28 11.22 6.15 -3.31
C ILE A 28 11.66 5.81 -1.88
N LEU A 29 10.83 5.09 -1.13
CA LEU A 29 11.13 4.69 0.24
C LEU A 29 12.40 3.82 0.31
N PHE A 30 12.47 2.77 -0.51
CA PHE A 30 13.62 1.87 -0.53
C PHE A 30 14.89 2.57 -0.97
N SER A 31 14.84 3.42 -2.01
CA SER A 31 16.00 4.21 -2.43
C SER A 31 16.51 5.12 -1.31
N ARG A 32 15.60 5.74 -0.54
CA ARG A 32 15.97 6.59 0.59
C ARG A 32 16.53 5.81 1.77
N LEU A 33 15.94 4.65 2.08
CA LEU A 33 16.46 3.74 3.11
C LEU A 33 17.86 3.24 2.73
N GLU A 34 18.07 2.84 1.49
CA GLU A 34 19.37 2.40 0.98
C GLU A 34 20.41 3.51 1.07
N SER A 35 20.07 4.75 0.69
CA SER A 35 21.02 5.87 0.71
C SER A 35 21.32 6.43 2.10
N SER A 36 20.32 6.50 2.98
CA SER A 36 20.40 7.28 4.22
C SER A 36 20.39 6.41 5.48
N HIS A 37 19.86 5.19 5.39
CA HIS A 37 19.76 4.24 6.50
C HIS A 37 20.10 2.80 6.05
N PRO A 38 21.28 2.58 5.43
CA PRO A 38 21.61 1.31 4.76
C PRO A 38 21.51 0.10 5.70
N ALA A 39 21.93 0.24 6.96
CA ALA A 39 21.80 -0.82 7.96
C ALA A 39 20.33 -1.25 8.18
N LYS A 40 19.39 -0.30 8.12
CA LYS A 40 17.96 -0.62 8.23
C LYS A 40 17.43 -1.29 6.95
N TYR A 41 17.86 -0.81 5.78
CA TYR A 41 17.50 -1.40 4.50
C TYR A 41 17.97 -2.87 4.38
N GLU A 42 19.22 -3.14 4.78
CA GLU A 42 19.77 -4.49 4.84
C GLU A 42 19.05 -5.37 5.86
N ALA A 43 18.71 -4.85 7.05
CA ALA A 43 17.93 -5.57 8.05
C ALA A 43 16.51 -5.94 7.58
N MET A 44 15.97 -5.21 6.60
CA MET A 44 14.71 -5.56 5.92
C MET A 44 14.89 -6.61 4.81
N GLY A 45 16.11 -7.11 4.60
CA GLY A 45 16.46 -8.09 3.57
C GLY A 45 16.75 -7.47 2.21
N SER A 46 17.09 -6.17 2.16
CA SER A 46 17.34 -5.41 0.92
C SER A 46 16.22 -5.59 -0.12
N PRO A 47 14.97 -5.27 0.25
CA PRO A 47 13.81 -5.57 -0.57
C PRO A 47 13.86 -4.83 -1.92
N SER A 48 13.49 -5.52 -2.99
CA SER A 48 13.36 -4.92 -4.33
C SER A 48 11.99 -5.20 -4.93
N LEU A 49 11.46 -4.24 -5.70
CA LEU A 49 10.12 -4.33 -6.30
C LEU A 49 10.02 -5.39 -7.41
N PHE A 50 11.09 -5.61 -8.18
CA PHE A 50 11.04 -6.41 -9.41
C PHE A 50 11.95 -7.64 -9.41
N LEU A 51 13.12 -7.61 -8.77
CA LEU A 51 14.06 -8.74 -8.83
C LEU A 51 13.70 -9.87 -7.86
N ARG A 52 13.06 -9.55 -6.72
CA ARG A 52 12.67 -10.51 -5.67
C ARG A 52 11.41 -10.04 -4.95
N ASN A 53 10.29 -9.95 -5.67
CA ASN A 53 8.97 -9.75 -5.03
C ASN A 53 8.63 -10.99 -4.20
N SER A 54 9.17 -11.05 -2.99
CA SER A 54 8.95 -12.14 -2.04
C SER A 54 7.90 -11.69 -1.01
N PRO A 55 7.02 -12.59 -0.55
CA PRO A 55 6.10 -12.29 0.55
C PRO A 55 6.81 -11.73 1.79
N ALA A 56 8.06 -12.14 2.03
CA ALA A 56 8.90 -11.63 3.11
C ALA A 56 9.24 -10.13 2.95
N GLY A 57 9.58 -9.68 1.74
CA GLY A 57 9.86 -8.26 1.46
C GLY A 57 8.63 -7.38 1.63
N THR A 58 7.47 -7.85 1.16
CA THR A 58 6.18 -7.18 1.38
C THR A 58 5.84 -7.11 2.87
N PHE A 59 6.02 -8.21 3.60
CA PHE A 59 5.80 -8.25 5.04
C PHE A 59 6.73 -7.30 5.79
N ALA A 60 8.02 -7.25 5.43
CA ALA A 60 8.98 -6.32 6.03
C ALA A 60 8.60 -4.85 5.79
N LEU A 61 8.16 -4.49 4.58
CA LEU A 61 7.64 -3.15 4.28
C LEU A 61 6.41 -2.82 5.12
N LEU A 62 5.42 -3.71 5.18
CA LEU A 62 4.20 -3.49 5.96
C LEU A 62 4.53 -3.36 7.45
N LYS A 63 5.38 -4.23 7.99
CA LYS A 63 5.87 -4.15 9.36
C LYS A 63 6.55 -2.81 9.62
N PHE A 64 7.47 -2.39 8.75
CA PHE A 64 8.20 -1.12 8.88
C PHE A 64 7.25 0.07 9.01
N LEU A 65 6.21 0.13 8.16
CA LEU A 65 5.21 1.20 8.19
C LEU A 65 4.30 1.13 9.42
N VAL A 66 3.70 -0.03 9.69
CA VAL A 66 2.70 -0.21 10.75
C VAL A 66 3.32 -0.11 12.14
N ALA A 67 4.49 -0.72 12.35
CA ALA A 67 5.23 -0.63 13.62
C ALA A 67 5.95 0.73 13.77
N ARG A 68 5.82 1.63 12.79
CA ARG A 68 6.42 2.97 12.77
C ARG A 68 7.92 2.96 13.02
N GLU A 69 8.63 1.98 12.46
CA GLU A 69 10.06 1.81 12.64
C GLU A 69 10.87 2.98 12.05
N HIS A 70 10.27 3.81 11.20
CA HIS A 70 10.87 5.06 10.73
C HIS A 70 11.08 6.12 11.82
N LYS A 71 10.32 6.07 12.93
CA LYS A 71 10.40 7.09 13.99
C LYS A 71 11.74 7.04 14.75
N ILE A 72 12.31 5.85 14.91
CA ILE A 72 13.61 5.67 15.59
C ILE A 72 14.81 6.11 14.74
N LEU A 73 14.61 6.30 13.43
CA LEU A 73 15.68 6.71 12.50
C LEU A 73 15.95 8.22 12.54
N ASN A 74 15.14 9.00 13.28
CA ASN A 74 15.25 10.45 13.42
C ASN A 74 15.37 11.23 12.09
N ASP A 75 14.85 10.68 11.00
CA ASP A 75 14.79 11.31 9.68
C ASP A 75 13.38 11.85 9.43
N GLY A 76 13.21 13.17 9.57
CA GLY A 76 11.92 13.83 9.43
C GLY A 76 11.29 13.68 8.04
N SER A 77 12.11 13.54 7.00
CA SER A 77 11.64 13.44 5.62
C SER A 77 11.21 12.01 5.26
N LEU A 78 11.97 11.01 5.70
CA LEU A 78 11.58 9.60 5.64
C LEU A 78 10.32 9.37 6.48
N SER A 79 10.23 10.00 7.65
CA SER A 79 9.11 9.87 8.56
C SER A 79 7.80 10.37 7.96
N LYS A 80 7.83 11.54 7.29
CA LYS A 80 6.67 12.07 6.55
C LYS A 80 6.26 11.16 5.40
N LEU A 81 7.22 10.64 4.63
CA LEU A 81 6.95 9.70 3.54
C LEU A 81 6.28 8.42 4.07
N SER A 82 6.84 7.80 5.10
CA SER A 82 6.29 6.59 5.70
C SER A 82 4.90 6.80 6.30
N ASP A 83 4.68 7.92 7.00
CA ASP A 83 3.35 8.25 7.53
C ASP A 83 2.32 8.47 6.39
N ALA A 84 2.72 9.14 5.30
CA ALA A 84 1.87 9.32 4.13
C ALA A 84 1.57 7.99 3.43
N MET A 85 2.55 7.10 3.30
CA MET A 85 2.36 5.76 2.76
C MET A 85 1.39 4.94 3.62
N LEU A 86 1.51 5.01 4.95
CA LEU A 86 0.59 4.31 5.84
C LEU A 86 -0.84 4.85 5.71
N ALA A 87 -1.02 6.18 5.67
CA ALA A 87 -2.34 6.78 5.44
C ALA A 87 -2.91 6.38 4.07
N PHE A 88 -2.08 6.38 3.02
CA PHE A 88 -2.47 5.94 1.68
C PHE A 88 -2.93 4.49 1.65
N LEU A 89 -2.23 3.59 2.33
CA LEU A 89 -2.61 2.19 2.46
C LEU A 89 -3.96 2.03 3.20
N LEU A 90 -4.19 2.79 4.26
CA LEU A 90 -5.46 2.77 4.99
C LEU A 90 -6.63 3.27 4.13
N ILE A 91 -6.43 4.35 3.36
CA ILE A 91 -7.43 4.85 2.40
C ILE A 91 -7.73 3.78 1.34
N TYR A 92 -6.70 3.16 0.78
CA TYR A 92 -6.86 2.06 -0.17
C TYR A 92 -7.69 0.92 0.43
N LEU A 93 -7.37 0.47 1.66
CA LEU A 93 -8.09 -0.60 2.34
C LEU A 93 -9.57 -0.26 2.57
N VAL A 94 -9.88 0.97 2.98
CA VAL A 94 -11.27 1.43 3.16
C VAL A 94 -12.02 1.40 1.83
N LEU A 95 -11.45 1.94 0.75
CA LEU A 95 -12.07 1.94 -0.58
C LEU A 95 -12.24 0.51 -1.12
N PHE A 96 -11.23 -0.34 -0.93
CA PHE A 96 -11.27 -1.74 -1.34
C PHE A 96 -12.35 -2.51 -0.58
N LEU A 97 -12.45 -2.36 0.73
CA LEU A 97 -13.48 -3.00 1.54
C LEU A 97 -14.88 -2.50 1.16
N ALA A 98 -15.05 -1.20 0.93
CA ALA A 98 -16.32 -0.64 0.46
C ALA A 98 -16.76 -1.26 -0.88
N LEU A 99 -15.83 -1.39 -1.84
CA LEU A 99 -16.08 -2.05 -3.11
C LEU A 99 -16.42 -3.53 -2.92
N PHE A 100 -15.65 -4.25 -2.10
CA PHE A 100 -15.81 -5.67 -1.83
C PHE A 100 -17.18 -5.99 -1.21
N PHE A 101 -17.55 -5.28 -0.15
CA PHE A 101 -18.86 -5.49 0.50
C PHE A 101 -20.03 -5.09 -0.41
N SER A 102 -19.86 -4.07 -1.26
CA SER A 102 -20.88 -3.70 -2.25
C SER A 102 -21.09 -4.78 -3.31
N ILE A 103 -20.05 -5.50 -3.71
CA ILE A 103 -20.16 -6.64 -4.63
C ILE A 103 -20.84 -7.82 -3.92
N ILE A 104 -20.41 -8.15 -2.71
CA ILE A 104 -20.99 -9.27 -1.94
C ILE A 104 -22.48 -9.06 -1.68
N SER A 105 -22.90 -7.85 -1.31
CA SER A 105 -24.31 -7.55 -1.02
C SER A 105 -25.23 -7.66 -2.24
N GLN A 106 -24.69 -7.61 -3.46
CA GLN A 106 -25.44 -7.84 -4.70
C GLN A 106 -25.53 -9.32 -5.09
N VAL A 107 -24.59 -10.15 -4.62
CA VAL A 107 -24.56 -11.60 -4.92
C VAL A 107 -25.39 -12.40 -3.90
N ALA A 108 -25.36 -12.01 -2.62
CA ALA A 108 -26.11 -12.65 -1.55
C ALA A 108 -27.67 -12.68 -1.68
N PRO A 109 -28.37 -11.74 -2.34
CA PRO A 109 -29.84 -11.71 -2.39
C PRO A 109 -30.49 -12.80 -3.25
N HIS A 110 -29.72 -13.58 -4.02
CA HIS A 110 -30.26 -14.59 -4.96
C HIS A 110 -30.13 -16.04 -4.48
N ALA A 111 -29.75 -16.26 -3.21
CA ALA A 111 -29.49 -17.58 -2.65
C ALA A 111 -30.59 -18.12 -1.70
N SER A 112 -31.79 -17.52 -1.71
CA SER A 112 -32.94 -17.93 -0.88
C SER A 112 -34.15 -18.32 -1.71
#